data_AF-A0A4R2IBT6-F1
#
_entry.id   AF-A0A4R2IBT6-F1
#
_cell.length_a   1.000
_cell.length_b   1.000
_cell.length_c   1.000
_cell.angle_alpha   90.00
_cell.angle_beta   90.00
_cell.angle_gamma   90.00
#
_symmetry.space_group_name_H-M   'P 1'
#
loop_
_entity.id
_entity.type
_entity.pdbx_description
1 polymer ?
#
loop_
_entity_poly.entity_id
_entity_poly.type
_entity_poly.pdbx_seq_one_letter_code
_entity_poly.pdbx_strand_id
1 'polypeptide(L)' 'MNPEEKSCANHWCSCTVHDHDEFCSPACAEQAAEGVRPPCNCVHEGCAGTVPQSLREG' A
#
# COMPACT_ATOMS: atom_id res chain seq x y z
N MET A 1 11.35 -22.13 -8.63
CA MET A 1 11.17 -20.72 -9.02
C MET A 1 11.05 -19.95 -7.73
N ASN A 2 11.91 -18.96 -7.48
CA ASN A 2 11.78 -18.12 -6.28
C ASN A 2 10.56 -17.23 -6.47
N PRO A 3 9.72 -17.01 -5.44
CA PRO A 3 8.63 -16.05 -5.55
C PRO A 3 9.23 -14.67 -5.88
N GLU A 4 8.83 -14.11 -7.02
CA GLU A 4 9.26 -12.77 -7.41
C GLU A 4 8.48 -11.77 -6.56
N GLU A 5 9.15 -11.17 -5.57
CA GLU A 5 8.56 -10.07 -4.81
C GLU A 5 8.51 -8.83 -5.70
N LYS A 6 7.33 -8.22 -5.83
CA LYS A 6 7.15 -6.97 -6.57
C LYS A 6 6.61 -5.88 -5.65
N SER A 7 6.83 -4.62 -5.99
CA SER A 7 6.25 -3.50 -5.25
C SER A 7 4.74 -3.42 -5.48
N CYS A 8 4.00 -2.99 -4.45
CA CYS A 8 2.57 -2.65 -4.59
C CYS A 8 2.37 -1.62 -5.72
N ALA A 9 1.39 -1.83 -6.59
CA ALA A 9 1.11 -0.92 -7.71
C ALA A 9 0.54 0.44 -7.26
N ASN A 10 0.11 0.58 -6.01
CA ASN A 10 -0.16 1.89 -5.43
C ASN A 10 1.19 2.62 -5.23
N HIS A 11 1.44 3.65 -6.04
CA HIS A 11 2.67 4.45 -6.01
C HIS A 11 2.96 5.14 -4.66
N TRP A 12 1.96 5.28 -3.78
CA TRP A 12 2.14 5.82 -2.44
C TRP A 12 2.43 4.74 -1.39
N CYS A 13 2.36 3.47 -1.76
CA CYS A 13 2.62 2.34 -0.90
C CYS A 13 4.08 1.87 -1.04
N SER A 14 4.70 1.51 0.08
CA SER A 14 6.06 0.95 0.11
C SER A 14 6.08 -0.54 0.45
N CYS A 15 4.92 -1.20 0.48
CA CYS A 15 4.84 -2.64 0.70
C CYS A 15 5.26 -3.42 -0.55
N THR A 16 5.88 -4.58 -0.32
CA THR A 16 6.03 -5.62 -1.33
C THR A 16 4.83 -6.54 -1.33
N VAL A 17 4.57 -7.18 -2.46
CA VAL A 17 3.52 -8.18 -2.64
C VAL A 17 4.12 -9.43 -3.24
N HIS A 18 3.53 -10.57 -2.90
CA HIS A 18 3.89 -11.85 -3.49
C HIS A 18 3.33 -11.95 -4.91
N ASP A 19 4.02 -12.71 -5.75
CA ASP A 19 3.64 -12.87 -7.15
C ASP A 19 2.19 -13.37 -7.27
N HIS A 20 1.46 -12.79 -8.24
CA HIS A 20 -0.01 -12.78 -8.47
C HIS A 20 -0.82 -11.58 -7.94
N ASP A 21 -0.44 -10.92 -6.84
CA ASP A 21 -1.21 -9.77 -6.33
C ASP A 21 -0.68 -8.45 -6.88
N GLU A 22 -1.51 -7.58 -7.46
CA GLU A 22 -1.07 -6.26 -7.94
C GLU A 22 -0.95 -5.22 -6.81
N PHE A 23 -1.78 -5.36 -5.78
CA PHE A 23 -1.86 -4.46 -4.64
C PHE A 23 -1.72 -5.23 -3.33
N CYS A 24 -1.06 -4.63 -2.33
CA CYS A 24 -0.91 -5.27 -1.03
C CYS A 24 -2.22 -5.37 -0.24
N SER A 25 -3.19 -4.51 -0.53
CA SER A 25 -4.52 -4.53 0.08
C SER A 25 -5.58 -3.95 -0.87
N PRO A 26 -6.87 -4.29 -0.68
CA PRO A 26 -7.97 -3.70 -1.45
C PRO A 26 -8.00 -2.16 -1.38
N ALA A 27 -7.70 -1.60 -0.20
CA ALA A 27 -7.63 -0.16 -0.01
C ALA A 27 -6.58 0.52 -0.90
N CYS A 28 -5.47 -0.17 -1.21
CA CYS A 28 -4.47 0.34 -2.15
C CYS A 28 -4.96 0.32 -3.60
N ALA A 29 -5.77 -0.66 -3.99
CA ALA A 29 -6.36 -0.74 -5.32
C ALA A 29 -7.39 0.38 -5.53
N GLU A 30 -8.26 0.60 -4.54
CA GLU A 30 -9.23 1.71 -4.54
C GLU A 30 -8.51 3.07 -4.60
N GLN A 31 -7.50 3.27 -3.75
CA GLN A 31 -6.73 4.50 -3.73
C GLN A 31 -5.99 4.78 -5.05
N ALA A 32 -5.41 3.75 -5.68
CA ALA A 32 -4.76 3.89 -6.97
C ALA A 32 -5.76 4.30 -8.08
N ALA A 33 -7.01 3.84 -8.00
CA ALA A 33 -8.07 4.21 -8.92
C ALA A 33 -8.59 5.65 -8.70
N GLU A 34 -8.61 6.14 -7.46
CA GLU A 34 -9.07 7.50 -7.14
C GLU A 34 -8.10 8.59 -7.62
N GLY A 35 -6.81 8.27 -7.82
CA GLY A 35 -5.82 9.18 -8.42
C GLY A 35 -5.49 10.44 -7.59
N VAL A 36 -6.00 10.54 -6.37
CA VAL A 36 -5.66 11.59 -5.41
C VAL A 36 -4.26 11.29 -4.85
N ARG A 37 -3.53 12.27 -4.28
CA ARG A 37 -2.26 12.04 -3.54
C ARG A 37 -2.46 11.86 -2.02
N PRO A 38 -3.25 10.90 -1.48
CA PRO A 38 -3.24 10.67 -0.04
C PRO A 38 -2.02 9.84 0.37
N PRO A 39 -1.70 9.82 1.68
CA PRO A 39 -0.90 8.74 2.23
C PRO A 39 -1.53 7.39 1.92
N CYS A 40 -0.72 6.35 1.82
CA CYS A 40 -1.19 4.99 1.62
C CYS A 40 -2.21 4.60 2.71
N ASN A 41 -3.31 3.96 2.30
CA ASN A 41 -4.34 3.45 3.21
C ASN A 41 -4.15 1.96 3.55
N CYS A 42 -2.98 1.38 3.25
CA CYS A 42 -2.67 0.02 3.68
C CYS A 42 -2.69 -0.06 5.23
N VAL A 43 -3.00 -1.22 5.81
CA VAL A 43 -2.97 -1.42 7.29
C VAL A 43 -1.79 -2.28 7.72
N HIS A 44 -0.81 -2.47 6.83
CA HIS A 44 0.38 -3.23 7.14
C HIS A 44 1.28 -2.46 8.10
N GLU A 45 1.73 -3.13 9.15
CA GLU A 45 2.74 -2.61 10.07
C GLU A 45 4.03 -2.32 9.30
N GLY A 46 4.55 -1.08 9.39
CA GLY A 46 5.77 -0.66 8.70
C GLY A 46 5.61 -0.16 7.25
N CYS A 47 4.38 0.00 6.75
CA CYS A 47 4.10 0.63 5.46
C CYS A 47 4.53 2.12 5.52
N ALA A 48 5.71 2.46 5.00
CA ALA A 48 6.24 3.84 5.07
C ALA A 48 5.35 4.89 4.39
N GLY A 49 4.43 4.45 3.53
CA GLY A 49 3.43 5.28 2.90
C GLY A 49 2.20 5.57 3.77
N THR A 50 1.93 4.79 4.82
CA THR A 50 0.74 4.98 5.66
C THR A 50 0.96 6.07 6.68
N VAL A 51 -0.06 6.89 6.91
CA VAL A 51 -0.09 7.73 8.11
C VAL A 51 -0.52 6.84 9.26
N PRO A 52 0.32 6.65 10.30
CA PRO A 52 -0.07 5.93 11.49
C PRO A 52 -1.41 6.46 12.01
N GLN A 53 -2.34 5.57 12.37
CA GLN A 53 -3.61 5.95 13.01
C GLN A 53 -3.36 6.88 14.21
N SER A 54 -2.24 6.69 14.91
CA SER A 54 -1.76 7.50 16.03
C SER A 54 -1.55 8.99 15.70
N LEU A 55 -1.31 9.36 14.44
CA LEU A 55 -1.18 10.76 13.99
C LEU A 55 -2.49 11.32 13.44
N ARG A 56 -3.55 10.51 13.36
CA ARG A 56 -4.86 10.89 12.82
C ARG A 56 -5.82 11.42 13.88
N GLU A 57 -5.50 11.23 15.17
CA GLU A 57 -6.27 11.70 16.34
C GLU A 57 -5.57 12.86 17.09
N GLY A 58 -5.04 13.85 16.36
CA GLY A 58 -4.40 15.06 16.92
C GLY A 58 -5.23 16.32 16.73
#